data_AF-A0A531LJ32-F1
#
_entry.id   AF-A0A531LJ32-F1
#
_cell.length_a   1.000
_cell.length_b   1.000
_cell.length_c   1.000
_cell.angle_alpha   90.00
_cell.angle_beta   90.00
_cell.angle_gamma   90.00
#
_symmetry.space_group_name_H-M   'P 1'
#
loop_
_entity.id
_entity.type
_entity.pdbx_description
1 polymer ?
#
loop_
_entity_poly.entity_id
_entity_poly.type
_entity_poly.pdbx_seq_one_letter_code
_entity_poly.pdbx_strand_id
1 'polypeptide(L)' 'HDWNDLIKDGVQVITPNPKTSGGARWNYLAAWAYANANDGGDEAKTKEFIAKLYSQVPVLDTGARGSTVTFA' A
#
# COMPACT_ATOMS: atom_id res chain seq x y z
N HIS A 1 7.54 8.70 -12.42
CA HIS A 1 6.36 8.46 -11.58
C HIS A 1 6.28 6.98 -11.27
N ASP A 2 6.18 6.59 -10.01
CA ASP A 2 6.29 5.21 -9.52
C ASP A 2 5.75 5.09 -8.07
N TRP A 3 5.91 3.95 -7.39
CA TRP A 3 5.47 3.71 -6.00
C TRP A 3 5.83 4.79 -4.99
N ASN A 4 6.98 5.48 -5.15
CA ASN A 4 7.37 6.60 -4.30
C ASN A 4 6.42 7.81 -4.40
N ASP A 5 5.61 7.90 -5.45
CA ASP A 5 4.57 8.93 -5.55
C ASP A 5 3.41 8.66 -4.59
N LEU A 6 3.16 7.39 -4.24
CA LEU A 6 2.05 7.00 -3.39
C LEU A 6 2.20 7.42 -1.92
N ILE A 7 3.42 7.79 -1.50
CA ILE A 7 3.72 8.26 -0.14
C ILE A 7 3.80 9.79 -0.03
N LYS A 8 3.56 10.52 -1.12
CA LYS A 8 3.62 11.99 -1.14
C LYS A 8 2.41 12.60 -0.44
N ASP A 9 2.62 13.79 0.12
CA ASP A 9 1.57 14.57 0.75
C ASP A 9 0.42 14.86 -0.24
N GLY A 10 -0.80 14.75 0.25
CA GLY A 10 -2.02 14.99 -0.54
C GLY A 10 -2.44 13.81 -1.43
N VAL A 11 -1.70 12.70 -1.45
CA VAL A 11 -2.10 11.48 -2.15
C VAL A 11 -2.93 10.59 -1.23
N GLN A 12 -4.09 10.14 -1.69
CA GLN A 12 -4.90 9.14 -1.00
C GLN A 12 -4.84 7.82 -1.76
N VAL A 13 -4.42 6.76 -1.08
CA VAL A 13 -4.31 5.42 -1.66
C VAL A 13 -5.52 4.59 -1.26
N ILE A 14 -6.23 4.07 -2.26
CA ILE A 14 -7.36 3.16 -2.02
C ILE A 14 -6.90 1.72 -2.23
N THR A 15 -6.87 0.95 -1.14
CA THR A 15 -6.56 -0.48 -1.15
C THR A 15 -7.39 -1.20 -0.09
N PRO A 16 -7.86 -2.44 -0.34
CA PRO A 16 -8.64 -3.17 0.65
C PRO A 16 -7.80 -3.66 1.84
N ASN A 17 -8.47 -4.17 2.87
CA ASN A 17 -7.86 -4.73 4.07
C ASN A 17 -7.13 -6.06 3.78
N PRO A 18 -5.80 -6.17 3.99
CA PRO A 18 -5.04 -7.40 3.76
C PRO A 18 -5.41 -8.56 4.69
N LYS A 19 -6.11 -8.31 5.80
CA LYS A 19 -6.61 -9.37 6.68
C LYS A 19 -7.79 -10.13 6.09
N THR A 20 -8.58 -9.50 5.22
CA THR A 20 -9.83 -10.08 4.69
C THR A 20 -9.81 -10.22 3.17
N SER A 21 -8.96 -9.48 2.46
CA SER A 21 -8.86 -9.48 1.00
C SER A 21 -7.60 -10.18 0.48
N GLY A 22 -7.78 -11.08 -0.50
CA GLY A 22 -6.67 -11.69 -1.24
C GLY A 22 -5.90 -10.68 -2.08
N GLY A 23 -6.60 -9.82 -2.82
CA GLY A 23 -5.98 -8.78 -3.64
C GLY A 23 -5.18 -7.78 -2.80
N ALA A 24 -5.64 -7.44 -1.59
CA ALA A 24 -4.89 -6.57 -0.69
C ALA A 24 -3.55 -7.17 -0.23
N ARG A 25 -3.48 -8.50 -0.06
CA ARG A 25 -2.22 -9.18 0.26
C ARG A 25 -1.23 -9.07 -0.91
N TRP A 26 -1.71 -9.17 -2.14
CA TRP A 26 -0.88 -8.91 -3.33
C TRP A 26 -0.41 -7.46 -3.40
N ASN A 27 -1.28 -6.49 -3.14
CA ASN A 27 -0.89 -5.06 -3.12
C ASN A 27 0.22 -4.81 -2.09
N TYR A 28 0.07 -5.36 -0.87
CA TYR A 28 1.08 -5.27 0.19
C TYR A 28 2.41 -5.87 -0.25
N LEU A 29 2.40 -7.09 -0.81
CA LEU A 29 3.61 -7.78 -1.23
C LEU A 29 4.31 -7.09 -2.42
N ALA A 30 3.55 -6.49 -3.33
CA ALA A 30 4.11 -5.72 -4.44
C ALA A 30 4.84 -4.46 -3.93
N ALA A 31 4.21 -3.70 -3.02
CA ALA A 31 4.83 -2.55 -2.37
C ALA A 31 6.07 -2.95 -1.56
N TRP A 32 6.01 -4.09 -0.86
CA TRP A 32 7.13 -4.62 -0.09
C TRP A 32 8.31 -4.98 -0.99
N ALA A 33 8.05 -5.73 -2.06
CA ALA A 33 9.09 -6.15 -3.02
C ALA A 33 9.76 -4.94 -3.67
N TYR A 34 8.97 -3.90 -4.01
CA TYR A 34 9.50 -2.63 -4.52
C TYR A 34 10.46 -1.96 -3.54
N ALA A 35 10.02 -1.73 -2.30
CA ALA A 35 10.83 -1.03 -1.30
C ALA A 35 12.08 -1.85 -0.94
N ASN A 36 11.93 -3.16 -0.75
CA ASN A 36 13.05 -4.05 -0.46
C ASN A 36 14.10 -4.07 -1.59
N ALA A 37 13.67 -4.03 -2.86
CA ALA A 37 14.60 -3.95 -3.98
C ALA A 37 15.34 -2.60 -4.04
N ASN A 38 14.63 -1.50 -3.74
CA ASN A 38 15.22 -0.16 -3.80
C ASN A 38 16.18 0.14 -2.64
N ASP A 39 15.93 -0.43 -1.46
CA ASP A 39 16.75 -0.22 -0.27
C ASP A 39 17.84 -1.29 -0.08
N GLY A 40 18.08 -2.13 -1.09
CA GLY A 40 19.14 -3.14 -1.06
C GLY A 40 18.91 -4.29 -0.07
N GLY A 41 17.64 -4.61 0.21
CA GLY A 41 17.25 -5.65 1.16
C GLY A 41 17.21 -5.19 2.62
N ASP A 42 17.27 -3.88 2.88
CA ASP A 42 17.09 -3.35 4.23
C ASP A 42 15.62 -3.45 4.66
N GLU A 43 15.33 -4.44 5.49
CA GLU A 43 13.98 -4.71 5.98
C GLU A 43 13.44 -3.55 6.84
N ALA A 44 14.29 -2.81 7.56
CA ALA A 44 13.86 -1.70 8.40
C ALA A 44 13.31 -0.55 7.54
N LYS A 45 14.02 -0.20 6.46
CA LYS A 45 13.54 0.80 5.49
C LYS A 45 12.31 0.33 4.72
N THR A 46 12.26 -0.95 4.37
CA THR A 46 11.08 -1.55 3.75
C THR A 46 9.84 -1.39 4.62
N LYS A 47 9.95 -1.67 5.92
CA LYS A 47 8.87 -1.47 6.89
C LYS A 47 8.48 -0.01 7.02
N GLU A 48 9.45 0.90 7.03
CA GLU A 48 9.19 2.35 7.07
C GLU A 48 8.40 2.82 5.84
N PHE A 49 8.79 2.37 4.64
CA PHE A 49 8.06 2.66 3.41
C PHE A 49 6.62 2.16 3.47
N ILE A 50 6.42 0.92 3.90
CA ILE A 50 5.08 0.34 4.04
C ILE A 50 4.24 1.11 5.07
N ALA A 51 4.82 1.51 6.20
CA ALA A 51 4.13 2.32 7.19
C ALA A 51 3.69 3.68 6.59
N LYS A 52 4.56 4.34 5.82
CA LYS A 52 4.23 5.58 5.11
C LYS A 52 3.13 5.36 4.08
N LEU A 53 3.20 4.30 3.28
CA LEU A 53 2.18 3.96 2.30
C LEU A 53 0.81 3.77 2.95
N TYR A 54 0.73 2.98 4.03
CA TYR A 54 -0.53 2.75 4.72
C TYR A 54 -1.04 3.97 5.50
N SER A 55 -0.17 4.94 5.84
CA SER A 55 -0.63 6.23 6.38
C SER A 55 -1.38 7.08 5.35
N GLN A 56 -1.16 6.83 4.05
CA GLN A 56 -1.91 7.46 2.96
C GLN A 56 -3.23 6.73 2.64
N VAL A 57 -3.56 5.65 3.36
CA VAL A 57 -4.79 4.86 3.13
C VAL A 57 -5.88 5.30 4.09
N PRO A 58 -6.90 6.09 3.64
CA PRO A 58 -7.92 6.64 4.53
C PRO A 58 -8.91 5.58 5.04
N VAL A 59 -9.16 4.53 4.25
CA VAL A 59 -10.12 3.47 4.55
C VAL A 59 -9.59 2.13 4.07
N LEU A 60 -9.71 1.10 4.91
CA LEU A 60 -9.39 -0.29 4.57
C LEU A 60 -10.68 -1.11 4.44
N ASP A 61 -11.28 -1.06 3.25
CA ASP A 61 -12.49 -1.83 2.94
C ASP A 61 -12.28 -3.33 3.10
N THR A 62 -13.33 -4.05 3.51
CA THR A 62 -13.28 -5.51 3.71
C THR A 62 -12.83 -6.28 2.46
N GLY A 63 -13.06 -5.75 1.25
CA GLY A 63 -12.71 -6.42 0.01
C GLY A 63 -12.58 -5.46 -1.17
N ALA A 64 -12.02 -5.95 -2.28
CA ALA A 64 -11.75 -5.14 -3.47
C ALA A 64 -12.98 -4.43 -4.02
N ARG A 65 -14.16 -5.06 -3.95
CA ARG A 65 -15.43 -4.42 -4.34
C ARG A 65 -15.75 -3.18 -3.49
N GLY A 66 -15.49 -3.22 -2.19
CA GLY A 66 -15.68 -2.05 -1.32
C GLY A 66 -14.73 -0.92 -1.73
N SER A 67 -13.46 -1.26 -1.97
CA SER A 67 -12.46 -0.29 -2.45
C SER A 67 -12.84 0.37 -3.76
N THR A 68 -13.47 -0.35 -4.71
CA THR A 68 -13.96 0.27 -5.96
C THR A 68 -15.10 1.25 -5.75
N VAL A 69 -15.88 1.12 -4.66
CA VAL A 69 -16.92 2.08 -4.30
C VAL A 69 -16.31 3.29 -3.61
N THR A 70 -15.38 3.09 -2.66
CA THR A 70 -14.67 4.18 -1.96
C THR A 70 -13.86 5.06 -2.92
N PHE A 71 -13.37 4.49 -4.02
CA PHE A 71 -12.61 5.20 -5.03
C PHE A 71 -13.46 6.13 -5.93
N ALA A 72 -14.74 5.81 -6.13
CA ALA A 72 -15.63 6.51 -7.06
C ALA A 72 -16.09 7.87 -6.50
#